data_AF-A0A448MKT1-F1
#
_entry.id   AF-A0A448MKT1-F1
#
_cell.length_a   1.000
_cell.length_b   1.000
_cell.length_c   1.000
_cell.angle_alpha   90.00
_cell.angle_beta   90.00
_cell.angle_gamma   90.00
#
_symmetry.space_group_name_H-M   'P 1'
#
loop_
_entity.id
_entity.type
_entity.pdbx_description
1 polymer ?
#
loop_
_entity_poly.entity_id
_entity_poly.type
_entity_poly.pdbx_seq_one_letter_code
_entity_poly.pdbx_strand_id
1 'polypeptide(L)' 'MYGLVSVQPDGNTINGITYYQHGETPGLGGEIENPNWAGLFKGKNFSMNNINRLSIL' A
#
# COMPACT_ATOMS: atom_id res chain seq x y z
N MET A 1 12.05 -2.45 9.64
CA MET A 1 11.24 -3.19 8.64
C MET A 1 11.61 -2.64 7.26
N TYR A 2 11.91 -3.51 6.32
CA TYR A 2 12.31 -3.16 4.96
C TYR A 2 11.45 -3.93 3.96
N GLY A 3 11.03 -3.24 2.90
CA GLY A 3 10.15 -3.78 1.88
C GLY A 3 10.30 -3.06 0.55
N LEU A 4 9.64 -3.60 -0.45
CA LEU A 4 9.58 -3.08 -1.81
C LEU A 4 8.13 -2.82 -2.18
N VAL A 5 7.91 -1.74 -2.92
CA VAL A 5 6.62 -1.40 -3.52
C VAL A 5 6.81 -1.40 -5.02
N SER A 6 6.03 -2.24 -5.70
CA SER A 6 5.96 -2.21 -7.16
C SER A 6 4.89 -1.21 -7.59
N VAL A 7 5.23 -0.36 -8.53
CA VAL A 7 4.38 0.72 -9.03
C VAL A 7 4.10 0.47 -10.51
N GLN A 8 2.87 0.75 -10.94
CA GLN A 8 2.51 0.69 -12.35
C GLN A 8 3.25 1.78 -13.16
N PRO A 9 3.29 1.68 -14.51
CA PRO A 9 3.98 2.66 -15.35
C PRO A 9 3.46 4.10 -15.22
N ASP A 10 2.28 4.30 -14.63
CA ASP A 10 1.69 5.61 -14.35
C ASP A 10 2.36 6.35 -13.17
N GLY A 11 3.26 5.68 -12.44
CA GLY A 11 3.97 6.25 -11.30
C GLY A 11 3.09 6.53 -10.07
N ASN A 12 1.83 6.09 -10.06
CA ASN A 12 0.87 6.42 -9.01
C ASN A 12 0.16 5.19 -8.43
N THR A 13 -0.19 4.20 -9.26
CA THR A 13 -0.93 3.03 -8.79
C THR A 13 -0.01 1.92 -8.30
N ILE A 14 -0.27 1.42 -7.10
CA ILE A 14 0.45 0.31 -6.49
C ILE A 14 0.06 -1.01 -7.19
N ASN A 15 1.05 -1.72 -7.72
CA ASN A 15 0.87 -3.05 -8.28
C ASN A 15 0.96 -4.15 -7.20
N GLY A 16 1.72 -3.90 -6.12
CA GLY A 16 1.84 -4.79 -4.96
C GLY A 16 2.99 -4.38 -4.03
N ILE A 17 2.97 -4.92 -2.82
CA ILE A 17 4.00 -4.69 -1.79
C ILE A 17 4.54 -6.01 -1.27
N THR A 18 5.79 -6.02 -0.83
CA THR A 18 6.38 -7.15 -0.11
C THR A 18 7.38 -6.65 0.93
N TYR A 19 7.45 -7.33 2.06
CA TYR A 19 8.49 -7.13 3.06
C TYR A 19 9.49 -8.28 2.97
N TYR A 20 10.77 -7.99 3.16
CA TYR A 20 11.83 -9.00 3.11
C TYR A 20 12.68 -9.02 4.39
N GLN A 21 12.50 -8.04 5.28
CA GLN A 21 13.17 -8.00 6.57
C GLN A 21 12.34 -7.23 7.60
N HIS A 22 11.98 -7.90 8.69
CA HIS A 22 11.40 -7.27 9.87
C HIS A 22 11.82 -7.99 11.15
N GLY A 23 11.56 -7.37 12.29
CA GLY A 23 11.77 -7.95 13.63
C GLY A 23 10.51 -7.91 14.50
N GLU A 24 9.34 -7.65 13.89
CA GLU A 24 8.05 -7.61 14.57
C GLU A 24 7.63 -8.98 15.14
N THR A 25 6.80 -8.95 16.17
CA THR A 25 6.25 -10.15 16.82
C THR A 25 5.33 -10.93 15.86
N PRO A 26 5.55 -12.24 15.66
CA PRO A 26 4.65 -13.08 14.88
C PRO A 26 3.20 -13.04 15.40
N GLY A 27 2.22 -12.96 14.51
CA GLY A 27 0.80 -12.86 14.85
C GLY A 27 0.33 -11.48 15.34
N LEU A 28 1.24 -10.48 15.41
CA LEU A 28 0.90 -9.08 15.67
C LEU A 28 1.43 -8.20 14.53
N GLY A 29 2.59 -7.56 14.71
CA GLY A 29 3.22 -6.75 13.68
C GLY A 29 3.77 -7.59 12.51
N GLY A 30 4.06 -8.88 12.73
CA GLY A 30 4.48 -9.81 11.68
C GLY A 30 3.42 -10.08 10.61
N GLU A 31 2.17 -9.67 10.81
CA GLU A 31 1.10 -9.81 9.81
C GLU A 31 1.36 -9.04 8.50
N ILE A 32 2.37 -8.17 8.47
CA ILE A 32 2.85 -7.55 7.23
C ILE A 32 3.34 -8.55 6.16
N GLU A 33 3.70 -9.78 6.53
CA GLU A 33 4.03 -10.86 5.59
C GLU A 33 2.79 -11.65 5.10
N ASN A 34 1.61 -11.41 5.69
CA ASN A 34 0.37 -12.07 5.30
C ASN A 34 -0.07 -11.63 3.88
N PRO A 35 -0.25 -12.57 2.92
CA PRO A 35 -0.66 -12.21 1.57
C PRO A 35 -1.99 -11.46 1.49
N ASN A 36 -2.91 -11.73 2.42
CA ASN A 36 -4.19 -11.03 2.49
C ASN A 36 -4.00 -9.57 2.88
N TRP A 37 -3.08 -9.30 3.82
CA TRP A 37 -2.76 -7.94 4.25
C TRP A 37 -2.01 -7.19 3.14
N ALA A 38 -1.00 -7.80 2.52
CA ALA A 38 -0.26 -7.19 1.41
C ALA A 38 -1.17 -6.92 0.19
N GLY A 39 -2.14 -7.81 -0.04
CA GLY A 39 -3.15 -7.68 -1.09
C GLY A 39 -4.03 -6.43 -0.96
N LEU A 40 -4.20 -5.87 0.24
CA LEU A 40 -4.99 -4.65 0.47
C LEU A 40 -4.43 -3.44 -0.27
N PHE A 41 -3.16 -3.47 -0.67
CA PHE A 41 -2.49 -2.33 -1.29
C PHE A 41 -2.61 -2.32 -2.82
N LYS A 42 -2.89 -3.46 -3.45
CA LYS A 42 -2.99 -3.55 -4.91
C LYS A 42 -4.11 -2.63 -5.42
N GLY A 43 -3.78 -1.78 -6.39
CA GLY A 43 -4.72 -0.82 -6.99
C GLY A 43 -4.90 0.49 -6.21
N LYS A 44 -4.27 0.67 -5.05
CA LYS A 44 -4.28 1.97 -4.36
C LYS A 44 -3.39 2.97 -5.08
N ASN A 45 -3.75 4.25 -5.00
CA ASN A 45 -2.93 5.36 -5.49
C ASN A 45 -2.16 6.01 -4.34
N PHE A 46 -0.94 6.48 -4.62
CA PHE A 46 -0.17 7.27 -3.64
C PHE A 46 -0.80 8.63 -3.38
N SER A 47 -1.31 9.28 -4.44
CA SER A 47 -2.02 10.55 -4.31
C SER A 47 -3.46 10.29 -3.89
N MET A 48 -3.82 10.71 -2.68
CA MET A 48 -5.21 10.85 -2.30
C MET A 48 -5.78 12.06 -3.04
N ASN A 49 -6.49 11.85 -4.15
CA ASN A 49 -7.24 12.89 -4.83
C ASN A 49 -8.42 13.32 -3.93
N ASN A 50 -8.16 14.18 -2.95
CA ASN A 50 -9.18 14.90 -2.20
C ASN A 50 -9.79 15.99 -3.08
N ILE A 51 -10.52 15.59 -4.12
CA ILE A 51 -11.38 16.51 -4.84
C ILE A 51 -12.68 16.64 -4.03
N ASN A 52 -12.62 17.36 -2.92
CA ASN A 52 -13.81 18.02 -2.39
C ASN A 52 -14.12 19.20 -3.31
N ARG A 53 -14.69 18.90 -4.48
CA ARG A 53 -15.31 19.91 -5.34
C ARG A 53 -16.63 20.30 -4.70
N LEU A 54 -16.58 21.25 -3.76
CA LEU A 54 -17.75 22.08 -3.51
C LEU A 54 -17.94 22.95 -4.76
N SER A 55 -18.69 22.45 -5.73
CA SER A 55 -19.28 23.28 -6.76
C SER A 55 -20.45 24.02 -6.12
N ILE A 56 -20.16 25.20 -5.54
CA ILE A 56 -21.19 26.19 -5.26
C ILE A 56 -21.43 26.90 -6.60
N LEU A 57 -22.51 26.52 -7.28
CA LEU A 57 -23.28 27.41 -8.15
C LEU A 57 -24.41 27.99 -7.31
#